data_AF-H6SKB0-F1
#
_entry.id   AF-H6SKB0-F1
#
_cell.length_a   1.000
_cell.length_b   1.000
_cell.length_c   1.000
_cell.angle_alpha   90.00
_cell.angle_beta   90.00
_cell.angle_gamma   90.00
#
_symmetry.space_group_name_H-M   'P 1'
#
loop_
_entity.id
_entity.type
_entity.pdbx_description
1 polymer ?
#
loop_
_entity_poly.entity_id
_entity_poly.type
_entity_poly.pdbx_seq_one_letter_code
_entity_poly.pdbx_strand_id
1 'polypeptide(L)'
;MSIVFVVPAAGWTFTSVVDLTLPSGEVQSLPITYRALPPRQYADLLEANVRGDLPNPDLVRSIVTAWGAQDEAGAPLSLNDERATAALEHVWVAGPVLAEYQTALSRAMRKNSQTSAEPGPEPATPPALSATESGTVSGETLPH
;
A
#
# COMPACT_ATOMS: atom_id res chain seq x y z
N MET A 1 9.49 -7.41 25.17
CA MET A 1 8.08 -7.19 24.79
C MET A 1 7.87 -7.83 23.43
N SER A 2 6.99 -8.81 23.31
CA SER A 2 6.68 -9.44 22.02
C SER A 2 5.64 -8.59 21.31
N ILE A 3 5.96 -8.08 20.13
CA ILE A 3 4.98 -7.42 19.27
C ILE A 3 4.13 -8.54 18.66
N VAL A 4 2.84 -8.55 18.97
CA VAL A 4 1.88 -9.47 18.35
C VAL A 4 1.41 -8.83 17.06
N PHE A 5 1.80 -9.42 15.92
CA PHE A 5 1.32 -9.00 14.62
C PHE A 5 -0.09 -9.59 14.40
N VAL A 6 -1.11 -8.74 14.37
CA VAL A 6 -2.50 -9.16 14.16
C VAL A 6 -2.84 -9.04 12.68
N VAL A 7 -3.11 -10.17 12.04
CA VAL A 7 -3.62 -10.21 10.66
C VAL A 7 -5.15 -10.12 10.70
N PRO A 8 -5.78 -9.15 10.03
CA PRO A 8 -7.23 -9.06 9.98
C PRO A 8 -7.82 -10.27 9.26
N ALA A 9 -8.86 -10.89 9.84
CA ALA A 9 -9.55 -12.03 9.21
C ALA A 9 -10.21 -11.68 7.86
N ALA A 10 -10.54 -10.40 7.64
CA ALA A 10 -11.14 -9.90 6.40
C ALA A 10 -10.11 -9.54 5.30
N GLY A 11 -8.81 -9.68 5.59
CA GLY A 11 -7.72 -9.21 4.74
C GLY A 11 -7.36 -7.73 4.99
N TRP A 12 -6.33 -7.26 4.30
CA TRP A 12 -5.85 -5.88 4.40
C TRP A 12 -6.60 -4.96 3.45
N THR A 13 -6.90 -3.76 3.89
CA THR A 13 -7.52 -2.71 3.06
C THR A 13 -6.62 -1.49 2.93
N PHE A 14 -6.74 -0.76 1.84
CA PHE A 14 -6.03 0.50 1.60
C PHE A 14 -6.90 1.48 0.82
N THR A 15 -6.77 2.76 1.12
CA THR A 15 -7.55 3.82 0.49
C THR A 15 -6.75 4.54 -0.58
N SER A 16 -7.37 4.87 -1.70
CA SER A 16 -6.83 5.79 -2.69
C SER A 16 -7.92 6.69 -3.29
N VAL A 17 -7.51 7.67 -4.09
CA VAL A 17 -8.40 8.54 -4.85
C VAL A 17 -8.21 8.22 -6.32
N VAL A 18 -9.31 8.00 -7.03
CA VAL A 18 -9.34 7.76 -8.48
C VAL A 18 -9.85 9.02 -9.15
N ASP A 19 -9.09 9.55 -10.09
CA ASP A 19 -9.55 10.64 -10.94
C ASP A 19 -10.25 10.06 -12.18
N LEU A 20 -11.52 10.41 -12.36
CA LEU A 20 -12.37 9.99 -13.46
C LEU A 20 -12.56 11.16 -14.43
N THR A 21 -12.13 10.98 -15.68
CA THR A 21 -12.46 11.92 -16.75
C THR A 21 -13.81 11.57 -17.33
N LEU A 22 -14.81 12.40 -17.06
CA LEU A 22 -16.16 12.27 -17.60
C LEU A 22 -16.16 12.43 -19.13
N PRO A 23 -17.20 11.95 -19.82
CA PRO A 23 -17.38 12.21 -21.26
C PRO A 23 -17.43 13.70 -21.63
N SER A 24 -17.81 14.58 -20.69
CA SER A 24 -17.76 16.04 -20.83
C SER A 24 -16.34 16.62 -20.83
N GLY A 25 -15.33 15.82 -20.47
CA GLY A 25 -13.94 16.25 -20.26
C GLY A 25 -13.65 16.75 -18.84
N GLU A 26 -14.66 16.84 -17.98
CA GLU A 26 -14.51 17.19 -16.56
C GLU A 26 -13.83 16.06 -15.79
N VAL A 27 -12.94 16.41 -14.86
CA VAL A 27 -12.29 15.43 -13.98
C VAL A 27 -12.96 15.46 -12.62
N GLN A 28 -13.43 14.30 -12.15
CA GLN A 28 -13.98 14.10 -10.82
C GLN A 28 -13.15 13.12 -10.01
N SER A 29 -12.85 13.46 -8.75
CA SER A 29 -12.10 12.60 -7.84
C SER A 29 -13.04 11.73 -7.01
N LEU A 30 -12.81 10.42 -7.04
CA LEU A 30 -13.60 9.41 -6.35
C LEU A 30 -12.73 8.71 -5.28
N PRO A 31 -13.01 8.88 -3.98
CA PRO A 31 -12.30 8.14 -2.94
C PRO A 31 -12.77 6.68 -2.94
N ILE A 32 -11.82 5.74 -2.89
CA ILE A 32 -12.07 4.29 -2.92
C ILE A 32 -11.25 3.58 -1.85
N THR A 33 -11.88 2.60 -1.20
CA THR A 33 -11.23 1.66 -0.29
C THR A 33 -11.13 0.30 -0.95
N TYR A 34 -9.91 -0.14 -1.19
CA TYR A 34 -9.59 -1.43 -1.79
C TYR A 34 -9.30 -2.49 -0.73
N ARG A 35 -9.52 -3.76 -1.10
CA ARG A 35 -9.03 -4.96 -0.42
C ARG A 35 -7.82 -5.49 -1.17
N ALA A 36 -6.74 -5.75 -0.46
CA ALA A 36 -5.58 -6.43 -1.02
C ALA A 36 -5.92 -7.90 -1.29
N LEU A 37 -5.83 -8.31 -2.56
CA LEU A 37 -5.92 -9.70 -2.96
C LEU A 37 -4.52 -10.32 -3.13
N PRO A 38 -4.38 -11.63 -2.87
CA PRO A 38 -3.22 -12.39 -3.31
C PRO A 38 -2.96 -12.20 -4.82
N PRO A 39 -1.70 -12.08 -5.27
CA PRO A 39 -1.38 -11.80 -6.67
C PRO A 39 -2.00 -12.79 -7.67
N ARG A 40 -2.00 -14.09 -7.34
CA ARG A 40 -2.63 -15.11 -8.18
C ARG A 40 -4.14 -14.91 -8.31
N GLN A 41 -4.82 -14.68 -7.19
CA GLN A 41 -6.27 -14.45 -7.19
C GLN A 41 -6.64 -13.23 -8.04
N TYR A 42 -5.87 -12.14 -7.95
CA TYR A 42 -6.12 -10.97 -8.78
C TYR A 42 -5.87 -11.24 -10.27
N ALA A 43 -4.81 -11.99 -10.61
CA ALA A 43 -4.53 -12.39 -11.98
C ALA A 43 -5.66 -13.26 -12.57
N ASP A 44 -6.18 -14.22 -11.81
CA ASP A 44 -7.28 -15.10 -12.24
C ASP A 44 -8.57 -14.29 -12.51
N LEU A 45 -8.87 -13.31 -11.65
CA LEU A 45 -10.03 -12.42 -11.84
C LEU A 45 -9.87 -11.52 -13.08
N LEU A 46 -8.68 -10.98 -13.32
CA LEU A 46 -8.40 -10.22 -14.54
C LEU A 46 -8.52 -11.09 -15.79
N GLU A 47 -8.00 -12.31 -15.75
CA GLU A 47 -8.11 -13.24 -16.87
C GLU A 47 -9.56 -13.60 -17.16
N ALA A 48 -10.37 -13.87 -16.12
CA ALA A 48 -11.81 -14.10 -16.27
C ALA A 48 -12.52 -12.88 -16.88
N ASN A 49 -12.13 -11.66 -16.48
CA ASN A 49 -12.68 -10.44 -17.04
C ASN A 49 -12.32 -10.24 -18.52
N VAL A 50 -11.07 -10.48 -18.89
CA VAL A 50 -10.60 -10.42 -20.28
C VAL A 50 -11.27 -11.49 -21.15
N ARG A 51 -11.53 -12.68 -20.61
CA ARG A 51 -12.28 -13.75 -21.31
C ARG A 51 -13.78 -13.49 -21.40
N GLY A 52 -14.31 -12.50 -20.68
CA GLY A 52 -15.74 -12.18 -20.62
C GLY A 52 -16.55 -13.03 -19.63
N ASP A 53 -15.88 -13.88 -18.84
CA ASP A 53 -16.52 -14.73 -17.81
C ASP A 53 -16.86 -13.93 -16.53
N LEU A 54 -16.22 -12.77 -16.32
CA LEU A 54 -16.43 -11.89 -15.18
C LEU A 54 -16.67 -10.46 -15.65
N PRO A 55 -17.85 -9.86 -15.47
CA PRO A 55 -18.11 -8.50 -15.93
C PRO A 55 -17.36 -7.48 -15.06
N ASN A 56 -17.10 -6.29 -15.61
CA ASN A 56 -16.35 -5.22 -14.93
C ASN A 56 -16.89 -4.88 -13.53
N PRO A 57 -18.22 -4.76 -13.31
CA PRO A 57 -18.76 -4.46 -11.98
C PRO A 57 -18.37 -5.52 -10.94
N ASP A 58 -18.35 -6.79 -11.32
CA ASP A 58 -18.06 -7.89 -10.40
C ASP A 58 -16.56 -8.01 -10.10
N LEU A 59 -15.71 -7.72 -11.09
CA LEU A 59 -14.28 -7.56 -10.87
C LEU A 59 -14.02 -6.41 -9.88
N VAL A 60 -14.63 -5.24 -10.08
CA VAL A 60 -14.46 -4.09 -9.19
C VAL A 60 -14.96 -4.40 -7.78
N ARG A 61 -16.12 -5.06 -7.62
CA ARG A 61 -16.64 -5.51 -6.31
C ARG A 61 -15.74 -6.51 -5.60
N SER A 62 -14.96 -7.29 -6.36
CA SER A 62 -14.01 -8.24 -5.79
C SER A 62 -12.82 -7.55 -5.11
N ILE A 63 -12.48 -6.32 -5.54
CA ILE A 63 -11.35 -5.54 -5.01
C ILE A 63 -11.76 -4.31 -4.22
N VAL A 64 -12.99 -3.80 -4.36
CA VAL A 64 -13.48 -2.59 -3.67
C VAL A 64 -14.39 -2.97 -2.52
N THR A 65 -14.15 -2.34 -1.36
CA THR A 65 -14.96 -2.54 -0.14
C THR A 65 -15.85 -1.33 0.17
N ALA A 66 -15.43 -0.15 -0.26
CA ALA A 66 -16.21 1.08 -0.18
C ALA A 66 -15.76 2.05 -1.27
N TRP A 67 -16.67 2.89 -1.73
CA TRP A 67 -16.39 3.98 -2.67
C TRP A 67 -17.25 5.20 -2.34
N GLY A 68 -16.76 6.39 -2.68
CA GLY A 68 -17.44 7.65 -2.39
C GLY A 68 -18.38 8.12 -3.50
N ALA A 69 -18.95 7.21 -4.30
CA ALA A 69 -19.84 7.61 -5.37
C ALA A 69 -21.14 8.21 -4.81
N GLN A 70 -21.66 9.22 -5.49
CA GLN A 70 -22.89 9.91 -5.13
C GLN A 70 -23.79 10.04 -6.36
N ASP A 71 -25.10 10.12 -6.17
CA ASP A 71 -26.02 10.48 -7.23
C ASP A 71 -26.11 12.01 -7.45
N GLU A 72 -26.92 12.44 -8.41
CA GLU A 72 -27.08 13.87 -8.75
C GLU A 72 -27.63 14.71 -7.59
N ALA A 73 -28.30 14.10 -6.62
CA ALA A 73 -28.78 14.77 -5.41
C ALA A 73 -27.73 14.79 -4.28
N GLY A 74 -26.53 14.23 -4.52
CA GLY A 74 -25.46 14.10 -3.54
C GLY A 74 -25.65 12.95 -2.56
N ALA A 75 -26.63 12.05 -2.78
CA ALA A 75 -26.86 10.91 -1.90
C ALA A 75 -25.82 9.82 -2.17
N PRO A 76 -25.27 9.15 -1.14
CA PRO A 76 -24.27 8.12 -1.31
C PRO A 76 -24.82 6.93 -2.10
N LEU A 77 -24.06 6.49 -3.10
CA LEU A 77 -24.39 5.36 -3.95
C LEU A 77 -23.72 4.09 -3.42
N SER A 78 -24.50 3.05 -3.11
CA SER A 78 -23.94 1.75 -2.74
C SER A 78 -23.24 1.10 -3.93
N LEU A 79 -22.12 0.40 -3.71
CA LEU A 79 -21.41 -0.34 -4.76
C LEU A 79 -22.28 -1.46 -5.41
N ASN A 80 -23.29 -1.91 -4.68
CA ASN A 80 -24.25 -2.92 -5.13
C ASN A 80 -25.54 -2.32 -5.72
N ASP A 81 -25.64 -0.98 -5.82
CA ASP A 81 -26.77 -0.31 -6.46
C ASP A 81 -26.77 -0.60 -7.98
N GLU A 82 -27.94 -0.64 -8.62
CA GLU A 82 -28.05 -0.83 -10.08
C GLU A 82 -27.37 0.31 -10.85
N ARG A 83 -27.46 1.55 -10.34
CA ARG A 83 -26.80 2.72 -10.91
C ARG A 83 -25.27 2.59 -10.83
N ALA A 84 -24.77 2.02 -9.74
CA ALA A 84 -23.35 1.70 -9.59
C ALA A 84 -22.91 0.64 -10.61
N THR A 85 -23.75 -0.38 -10.79
CA THR A 85 -23.53 -1.45 -11.78
C THR A 85 -23.40 -0.87 -13.18
N ALA A 86 -24.39 -0.08 -13.60
CA ALA A 86 -24.40 0.56 -14.91
C ALA A 86 -23.18 1.47 -15.12
N ALA A 87 -22.78 2.24 -14.09
CA ALA A 87 -21.57 3.05 -14.16
C ALA A 87 -20.30 2.19 -14.36
N LEU A 88 -20.18 1.09 -13.60
CA LEU A 88 -19.02 0.19 -13.66
C LEU A 88 -18.98 -0.68 -14.92
N GLU A 89 -20.08 -0.82 -15.65
CA GLU A 89 -20.07 -1.44 -16.98
C GLU A 89 -19.26 -0.60 -17.98
N HIS A 90 -19.21 0.71 -17.77
CA HIS A 90 -18.42 1.59 -18.63
C HIS A 90 -16.91 1.51 -18.33
N VAL A 91 -16.13 1.23 -19.38
CA VAL A 91 -14.66 1.12 -19.30
C VAL A 91 -14.00 2.42 -18.80
N TRP A 92 -14.58 3.59 -19.11
CA TRP A 92 -14.06 4.88 -18.64
C TRP A 92 -14.23 5.09 -17.13
N VAL A 93 -15.06 4.29 -16.45
CA VAL A 93 -15.18 4.25 -14.98
C VAL A 93 -14.36 3.10 -14.42
N ALA A 94 -14.57 1.86 -14.91
CA ALA A 94 -13.91 0.68 -14.36
C ALA A 94 -12.39 0.69 -14.59
N GLY A 95 -11.93 1.13 -15.76
CA GLY A 95 -10.51 1.16 -16.12
C GLY A 95 -9.64 1.95 -15.13
N PRO A 96 -9.96 3.23 -14.86
CA PRO A 96 -9.24 4.02 -13.85
C PRO A 96 -9.23 3.39 -12.46
N VAL A 97 -10.33 2.77 -12.02
CA VAL A 97 -10.41 2.08 -10.73
C VAL A 97 -9.44 0.89 -10.66
N LEU A 98 -9.40 0.06 -11.72
CA LEU A 98 -8.49 -1.08 -11.81
C LEU A 98 -7.03 -0.65 -11.91
N ALA A 99 -6.73 0.42 -12.65
CA ALA A 99 -5.38 0.97 -12.78
C ALA A 99 -4.88 1.54 -11.44
N GLU A 100 -5.73 2.27 -10.73
CA GLU A 100 -5.38 2.83 -9.43
C GLU A 100 -5.21 1.73 -8.37
N TYR A 101 -6.00 0.66 -8.41
CA TYR A 101 -5.79 -0.50 -7.53
C TYR A 101 -4.37 -1.04 -7.62
N GLN A 102 -3.85 -1.28 -8.83
CA GLN A 102 -2.49 -1.80 -9.03
C GLN A 102 -1.42 -0.81 -8.55
N THR A 103 -1.64 0.47 -8.81
CA THR A 103 -0.73 1.55 -8.39
C THR A 103 -0.70 1.68 -6.87
N ALA A 104 -1.87 1.72 -6.23
CA ALA A 104 -2.04 1.83 -4.79
C ALA A 104 -1.51 0.58 -4.06
N LEU A 105 -1.75 -0.62 -4.59
CA LEU A 105 -1.19 -1.86 -4.06
C LEU A 105 0.35 -1.84 -4.10
N SER A 106 0.92 -1.42 -5.23
CA SER A 106 2.37 -1.29 -5.40
C SER A 106 2.99 -0.25 -4.47
N ARG A 107 2.28 0.86 -4.20
CA ARG A 107 2.68 1.88 -3.21
C ARG A 107 2.61 1.32 -1.78
N ALA A 108 1.53 0.60 -1.44
CA ALA A 108 1.36 -0.02 -0.13
C ALA A 108 2.45 -1.06 0.16
N MET A 109 2.78 -1.91 -0.82
CA MET A 109 3.87 -2.89 -0.70
C MET A 109 5.24 -2.21 -0.50
N ARG A 110 5.56 -1.17 -1.28
CA ARG A 110 6.82 -0.43 -1.13
C ARG A 110 6.96 0.23 0.23
N LYS A 111 5.90 0.84 0.77
CA LYS A 111 5.93 1.44 2.11
C LYS A 111 6.29 0.39 3.18
N ASN A 112 5.68 -0.78 3.13
CA ASN A 112 6.00 -1.87 4.05
C ASN A 112 7.45 -2.37 3.91
N SER A 113 7.98 -2.44 2.68
CA SER A 113 9.39 -2.81 2.47
C SER A 113 10.37 -1.74 2.98
N GLN A 114 10.00 -0.46 2.96
CA GLN A 114 10.83 0.64 3.46
C GLN A 114 10.80 0.75 4.99
N THR A 115 9.69 0.42 5.64
CA THR A 115 9.63 0.35 7.12
C THR A 115 10.49 -0.78 7.69
N SER A 116 10.83 -1.81 6.90
CA SER A 116 11.82 -2.83 7.30
C SER A 116 13.28 -2.44 7.07
N ALA A 117 13.54 -1.29 6.45
CA ALA A 117 14.88 -0.81 6.12
C ALA A 117 15.27 0.44 6.91
N GLU A 118 14.79 0.58 8.16
CA GLU A 118 15.46 1.48 9.10
C GLU A 118 16.87 0.93 9.34
N PRO A 119 17.94 1.70 9.05
CA PRO A 119 19.27 1.35 9.52
C PRO A 119 19.19 1.39 11.05
N GLY A 120 19.46 0.25 11.70
CA GLY A 120 19.69 0.25 13.13
C GLY A 120 20.73 1.32 13.49
N PRO A 121 20.66 1.92 14.70
CA PRO A 121 21.62 2.93 15.10
C PRO A 121 23.04 2.38 14.86
N GLU A 122 23.84 3.14 14.13
CA GLU A 122 25.28 2.88 13.97
C GLU A 122 25.87 2.42 15.31
N PRO A 123 26.74 1.41 15.35
CA PRO A 123 27.51 1.15 16.55
C PRO A 123 28.31 2.41 16.85
N ALA A 124 27.89 3.16 17.87
CA ALA A 124 28.62 4.31 18.35
C ALA A 124 30.01 3.83 18.78
N THR A 125 31.01 4.12 17.95
CA THR A 125 32.43 3.99 18.31
C THR A 125 32.62 4.75 19.63
N PRO A 126 33.01 4.09 20.73
CA PRO A 126 33.20 4.78 21.99
C PRO A 126 34.32 5.82 21.83
N PRO A 127 34.23 6.99 22.49
CA PRO A 127 35.31 7.96 22.46
C PRO A 127 36.57 7.33 23.08
N ALA A 128 37.70 7.47 22.38
CA ALA A 128 38.99 7.07 22.89
C ALA A 128 39.26 7.79 24.22
N LEU A 129 39.39 7.02 25.30
CA LEU A 129 39.83 7.53 26.60
C LEU A 129 41.23 8.12 26.43
N SER A 130 41.33 9.44 26.57
CA SER A 130 42.59 10.14 26.74
C SER A 130 43.34 9.53 27.93
N ALA A 131 44.49 8.92 27.66
CA ALA A 131 45.40 8.46 28.70
C ALA A 131 46.00 9.68 29.41
N THR A 132 45.53 9.95 30.63
CA THR A 132 46.20 10.85 31.57
C THR A 132 47.45 10.17 32.13
N GLU A 133 48.54 10.91 32.13
CA GLU A 133 49.84 10.58 32.68
C GLU A 133 49.78 9.98 34.09
N SER A 134 50.64 8.98 34.33
CA SER A 134 51.24 8.71 35.64
C SER A 134 52.59 8.05 35.42
N GLY A 135 53.66 8.80 35.73
CA GLY A 135 55.03 8.31 35.72
C GLY A 135 55.37 7.45 36.94
N THR A 136 56.49 6.73 36.85
CA THR A 136 57.61 6.70 37.83
C THR A 136 58.51 5.49 37.59
N VAL A 137 59.74 5.80 37.16
CA VAL A 137 61.11 5.31 37.51
C VAL A 137 61.42 3.87 38.01
N SER A 138 62.66 3.46 37.68
CA SER A 138 63.47 2.30 38.09
C SER A 138 63.40 1.13 37.11
N GLY A 139 64.47 0.56 36.57
CA GLY A 139 65.90 0.63 36.84
C GLY A 139 66.52 -0.70 36.35
N GLU A 140 67.85 -0.73 36.23
CA GLU A 140 68.69 -1.94 36.12
C GLU A 140 69.10 -2.44 34.72
N THR A 141 70.26 -3.10 34.71
CA THR A 141 71.35 -3.02 33.75
C THR A 141 71.83 -4.44 33.36
N LEU A 142 72.13 -4.66 32.06
CA LEU A 142 73.00 -5.71 31.43
C LEU A 142 72.63 -7.20 31.60
N PRO A 143 73.30 -8.17 30.92
CA PRO A 143 74.09 -8.15 29.66
C PRO A 143 73.72 -9.30 28.66
N HIS A 144 74.08 -9.15 27.38
CA HIS A 144 75.01 -10.05 26.65
C HIS A 144 75.31 -9.56 25.23
#